data_AF-A0A3S9A706-F1
#
_entry.id   AF-A0A3S9A706-F1
#
_cell.length_a   1.000
_cell.length_b   1.000
_cell.length_c   1.000
_cell.angle_alpha   90.00
_cell.angle_beta   90.00
_cell.angle_gamma   90.00
#
_symmetry.space_group_name_H-M   'P 1'
#
loop_
_entity.id
_entity.type
_entity.pdbx_description
1 polymer ?
#
loop_
_entity_poly.entity_id
_entity_poly.type
_entity_poly.pdbx_seq_one_letter_code
_entity_poly.pdbx_strand_id
1 'polypeptide(L)'
;MPNFTYIAQSNSKVTIVDIDTFVVVSTIVIGFNTNWIALTPDGKMAYLANQTNSTVALLDLMSEMIVEVIYLGITDNQPNQPKQIVVHPTNGLAYIANASGTISIIDTAVQTLISTVKVASTLSVMALSPDKNYLLNHLRGSMCEHVFFINSIAKIRHGTVRRKNKGSRVKHSATHCLTNSIYHVIVRDHLVK
;
A
#
# COMPACT_ATOMS: atom_id res chain seq x y z
N MET A 1 -3.57 -21.15 -18.10
CA MET A 1 -4.39 -21.03 -16.88
C MET A 1 -5.23 -19.78 -17.04
N PRO A 2 -6.48 -19.75 -16.54
CA PRO A 2 -7.31 -18.56 -16.65
C PRO A 2 -6.59 -17.35 -16.09
N ASN A 3 -6.63 -16.24 -16.83
CA ASN A 3 -5.91 -15.03 -16.51
C ASN A 3 -6.94 -14.01 -16.02
N PHE A 4 -7.17 -13.96 -14.70
CA PHE A 4 -8.21 -13.11 -14.12
C PHE A 4 -7.62 -11.86 -13.48
N THR A 5 -8.35 -10.75 -13.59
CA THR A 5 -8.14 -9.56 -12.77
C THR A 5 -9.37 -9.27 -11.92
N TYR A 6 -9.15 -8.60 -10.79
CA TYR A 6 -10.17 -8.31 -9.80
C TYR A 6 -10.29 -6.80 -9.65
N ILE A 7 -11.51 -6.29 -9.83
CA ILE A 7 -11.80 -4.86 -9.80
C ILE A 7 -12.67 -4.56 -8.59
N ALA A 8 -12.10 -3.85 -7.62
CA ALA A 8 -12.83 -3.26 -6.51
C ALA A 8 -13.78 -2.16 -7.01
N GLN A 9 -15.04 -2.20 -6.58
CA GLN A 9 -16.06 -1.23 -6.95
C GLN A 9 -16.60 -0.47 -5.73
N SER A 10 -16.92 0.80 -5.94
CA SER A 10 -17.48 1.69 -4.91
C SER A 10 -18.95 1.40 -4.56
N ASN A 11 -19.55 0.34 -5.11
CA ASN A 11 -20.91 -0.14 -4.85
C ASN A 11 -20.91 -1.48 -4.09
N SER A 12 -19.89 -1.70 -3.26
CA SER A 12 -19.72 -2.89 -2.41
C SER A 12 -19.54 -4.21 -3.15
N LYS A 13 -18.82 -4.19 -4.27
CA LYS A 13 -18.58 -5.37 -5.11
C LYS A 13 -17.11 -5.51 -5.54
N VAL A 14 -16.73 -6.75 -5.86
CA VAL A 14 -15.51 -7.07 -6.60
C VAL A 14 -15.91 -7.80 -7.87
N THR A 15 -15.53 -7.27 -9.03
CA THR A 15 -15.79 -7.90 -10.32
C THR A 15 -14.58 -8.68 -10.77
N ILE A 16 -14.80 -9.91 -11.23
CA ILE A 16 -13.77 -10.78 -11.80
C ILE A 16 -13.88 -10.67 -13.32
N VAL A 17 -12.76 -10.32 -13.97
CA VAL A 17 -12.67 -10.15 -15.42
C VAL A 17 -11.61 -11.09 -15.95
N ASP A 18 -11.98 -11.88 -16.96
CA ASP A 18 -11.04 -12.61 -17.79
C ASP A 18 -10.27 -11.61 -18.67
N ILE A 19 -8.95 -11.54 -18.53
CA ILE A 19 -8.15 -10.53 -19.23
C ILE A 19 -7.76 -10.93 -20.65
N ASP A 20 -7.97 -12.19 -21.03
CA ASP A 20 -7.74 -12.65 -22.40
C ASP A 20 -8.95 -12.27 -23.29
N THR A 21 -10.15 -12.28 -22.71
CA THR A 21 -11.42 -12.01 -23.40
C THR A 21 -12.06 -10.65 -23.04
N PHE A 22 -11.59 -10.01 -21.96
CA PHE A 22 -12.16 -8.80 -21.35
C PHE A 22 -13.63 -8.95 -20.91
N VAL A 23 -14.04 -10.18 -20.58
CA VAL A 23 -15.41 -10.49 -20.16
C VAL A 23 -15.50 -10.60 -18.64
N VAL A 24 -16.58 -10.05 -18.06
CA VAL A 24 -16.94 -10.27 -16.66
C VAL A 24 -17.38 -11.72 -16.48
N VAL A 25 -16.67 -12.47 -15.65
CA VAL A 25 -16.98 -13.89 -15.39
C VAL A 25 -17.71 -14.11 -14.08
N SER A 26 -17.53 -13.21 -13.09
CA SER A 26 -18.19 -13.28 -11.79
C SER A 26 -18.23 -11.90 -11.13
N THR A 27 -19.10 -11.74 -10.13
CA THR A 27 -19.18 -10.54 -9.30
C THR A 27 -19.50 -10.94 -7.87
N ILE A 28 -18.59 -10.60 -6.96
CA ILE A 28 -18.67 -10.90 -5.54
C ILE A 28 -19.24 -9.70 -4.80
N VAL A 29 -20.26 -9.91 -3.98
CA VAL A 29 -20.81 -8.87 -3.09
C VAL A 29 -20.07 -8.91 -1.77
N ILE A 30 -19.32 -7.85 -1.46
CA ILE A 30 -18.48 -7.76 -0.25
C ILE A 30 -19.16 -6.97 0.88
N GLY A 31 -20.22 -6.21 0.57
CA GLY A 31 -21.04 -5.51 1.57
C GLY A 31 -20.48 -4.20 2.12
N PHE A 32 -19.31 -3.75 1.65
CA PHE A 32 -18.73 -2.44 2.00
C PHE A 32 -18.00 -1.81 0.82
N ASN A 33 -17.91 -0.47 0.82
CA ASN A 33 -17.17 0.25 -0.19
C ASN A 33 -15.67 0.05 -0.02
N THR A 34 -15.02 -0.44 -1.07
CA THR A 34 -13.57 -0.54 -1.13
C THR A 34 -13.04 0.14 -2.38
N ASN A 35 -11.94 0.87 -2.20
CA ASN A 35 -11.25 1.53 -3.30
C ASN A 35 -9.94 0.84 -3.64
N TRP A 36 -9.59 -0.24 -2.94
CA TRP A 36 -8.33 -0.93 -3.14
C TRP A 36 -8.42 -2.42 -2.83
N ILE A 37 -7.89 -3.22 -3.75
CA ILE A 37 -7.72 -4.66 -3.65
C ILE A 37 -6.25 -5.01 -3.93
N ALA A 38 -5.68 -5.94 -3.16
CA ALA A 38 -4.37 -6.49 -3.42
C ALA A 38 -4.39 -8.01 -3.24
N LEU A 39 -3.85 -8.75 -4.21
CA LEU A 39 -3.81 -10.21 -4.17
C LEU A 39 -2.57 -10.71 -3.42
N THR A 40 -2.71 -11.86 -2.79
CA THR A 40 -1.53 -12.63 -2.35
C THR A 40 -0.75 -13.16 -3.55
N PRO A 41 0.56 -13.43 -3.40
CA PRO A 41 1.40 -13.86 -4.53
C PRO A 41 0.98 -15.21 -5.13
N ASP A 42 0.34 -16.06 -4.32
CA ASP A 42 -0.23 -17.34 -4.75
C ASP A 42 -1.62 -17.20 -5.41
N GLY A 43 -2.18 -15.98 -5.45
CA GLY A 43 -3.47 -15.68 -6.07
C GLY A 43 -4.69 -16.26 -5.34
N LYS A 44 -4.55 -16.74 -4.11
CA LYS A 44 -5.65 -17.40 -3.37
C LYS A 44 -6.50 -16.43 -2.54
N MET A 45 -5.89 -15.35 -2.06
CA MET A 45 -6.53 -14.39 -1.18
C MET A 45 -6.45 -12.98 -1.75
N ALA A 46 -7.45 -12.16 -1.45
CA ALA A 46 -7.46 -10.75 -1.74
C ALA A 46 -7.68 -9.93 -0.46
N TYR A 47 -6.83 -8.93 -0.26
CA TYR A 47 -6.93 -7.96 0.82
C TYR A 47 -7.69 -6.73 0.33
N LEU A 48 -8.75 -6.36 1.02
CA LEU A 48 -9.66 -5.27 0.67
C LEU A 48 -9.60 -4.16 1.71
N ALA A 49 -9.31 -2.93 1.28
CA ALA A 49 -9.29 -1.78 2.18
C ALA A 49 -10.72 -1.32 2.47
N ASN A 50 -11.17 -1.44 3.74
CA ASN A 50 -12.42 -0.85 4.19
C ASN A 50 -12.11 0.45 4.96
N GLN A 51 -12.08 1.54 4.21
CA GLN A 51 -11.67 2.84 4.73
C GLN A 51 -12.60 3.31 5.87
N THR A 52 -13.92 3.14 5.71
CA THR A 52 -14.93 3.67 6.64
C THR A 52 -14.78 3.05 8.03
N ASN A 53 -14.51 1.75 8.10
CA ASN A 53 -14.46 1.02 9.36
C ASN A 53 -13.05 0.88 9.92
N SER A 54 -12.03 1.38 9.21
CA SER A 54 -10.62 1.15 9.55
C SER A 54 -10.27 -0.32 9.68
N THR A 55 -10.73 -1.12 8.72
CA THR A 55 -10.45 -2.55 8.66
C THR A 55 -9.87 -2.95 7.31
N VAL A 56 -9.21 -4.10 7.29
CA VAL A 56 -8.85 -4.82 6.06
C VAL A 56 -9.59 -6.15 6.07
N ALA A 57 -10.41 -6.40 5.04
CA ALA A 57 -11.10 -7.66 4.89
C ALA A 57 -10.29 -8.60 3.99
N LEU A 58 -10.30 -9.89 4.31
CA LEU A 58 -9.64 -10.94 3.54
C LEU A 58 -10.71 -11.75 2.82
N LEU A 59 -10.67 -11.68 1.49
CA LEU A 59 -11.54 -12.43 0.58
C LEU A 59 -10.79 -13.68 0.11
N ASP A 60 -11.32 -14.86 0.40
CA ASP A 60 -10.86 -16.10 -0.20
C ASP A 60 -11.43 -16.19 -1.62
N LEU A 61 -10.55 -16.32 -2.62
CA LEU A 61 -10.93 -16.26 -4.03
C LEU A 61 -11.47 -17.58 -4.58
N MET A 62 -11.33 -18.68 -3.84
CA MET A 62 -11.86 -19.98 -4.23
C MET A 62 -13.32 -20.13 -3.79
N SER A 63 -13.62 -19.71 -2.57
CA SER A 63 -14.96 -19.72 -1.97
C SER A 63 -15.75 -18.44 -2.22
N GLU A 64 -15.10 -17.38 -2.70
CA GLU A 64 -15.68 -16.04 -2.91
C GLU A 64 -16.26 -15.41 -1.64
N MET A 65 -15.69 -15.76 -0.47
CA MET A 65 -16.19 -15.36 0.85
C MET A 65 -15.17 -14.51 1.61
N ILE A 66 -15.67 -13.52 2.37
CA ILE A 66 -14.84 -12.84 3.38
C ILE A 66 -14.60 -13.82 4.54
N VAL A 67 -13.35 -14.16 4.78
CA VAL A 67 -12.94 -15.13 5.81
C VAL A 67 -12.36 -14.49 7.06
N GLU A 68 -11.91 -13.23 6.97
CA GLU A 68 -11.35 -12.48 8.10
C GLU A 68 -11.53 -10.96 7.90
N VAL A 69 -11.64 -10.22 9.02
CA VAL A 69 -11.69 -8.76 9.05
C VAL A 69 -10.74 -8.23 10.14
N ILE A 70 -9.61 -7.68 9.70
CA ILE A 70 -8.55 -7.19 10.58
C ILE A 70 -8.81 -5.72 10.91
N TYR A 71 -9.01 -5.40 12.20
CA TYR A 71 -9.12 -4.02 12.67
C TYR A 71 -7.75 -3.35 12.79
N LEU A 72 -7.59 -2.19 12.14
CA LEU A 72 -6.31 -1.45 12.10
C LEU A 72 -6.13 -0.49 13.28
N GLY A 73 -7.17 -0.28 14.09
CA GLY A 73 -7.11 0.57 15.26
C GLY A 73 -7.18 2.07 14.99
N ILE A 74 -6.89 2.80 16.06
CA ILE A 74 -6.88 4.26 16.15
C ILE A 74 -5.46 4.70 16.50
N THR A 75 -5.00 5.81 15.93
CA THR A 75 -3.72 6.44 16.27
C THR A 75 -3.93 7.94 16.37
N ASP A 76 -3.37 8.59 17.39
CA ASP A 76 -3.53 10.02 17.66
C ASP A 76 -5.02 10.46 17.67
N ASN A 77 -5.88 9.66 18.30
CA ASN A 77 -7.34 9.86 18.35
C ASN A 77 -8.03 9.92 16.97
N GLN A 78 -7.40 9.37 15.93
CA GLN A 78 -7.97 9.25 14.59
C GLN A 78 -8.01 7.79 14.12
N PRO A 79 -9.11 7.32 13.52
CA PRO A 79 -9.17 6.02 12.89
C PRO A 79 -8.13 5.92 11.76
N ASN A 80 -7.46 4.77 11.63
CA ASN A 80 -6.37 4.65 10.66
C ASN A 80 -6.84 4.79 9.19
N GLN A 81 -8.05 4.34 8.85
CA GLN A 81 -8.67 4.59 7.53
C GLN A 81 -7.78 4.15 6.34
N PRO A 82 -7.74 2.84 6.02
CA PRO A 82 -6.85 2.30 4.99
C PRO A 82 -7.18 2.84 3.59
N LYS A 83 -6.14 3.14 2.82
CA LYS A 83 -6.22 3.70 1.46
C LYS A 83 -5.65 2.77 0.41
N GLN A 84 -4.43 2.30 0.64
CA GLN A 84 -3.72 1.41 -0.28
C GLN A 84 -3.16 0.23 0.49
N ILE A 85 -3.22 -0.94 -0.13
CA ILE A 85 -2.61 -2.17 0.36
C ILE A 85 -1.54 -2.62 -0.63
N VAL A 86 -0.36 -2.95 -0.11
CA VAL A 86 0.74 -3.53 -0.86
C VAL A 86 1.10 -4.85 -0.21
N VAL A 87 0.76 -5.97 -0.86
CA VAL A 87 1.21 -7.30 -0.43
C VAL A 87 2.60 -7.53 -1.00
N HIS A 88 3.57 -7.81 -0.14
CA HIS A 88 4.91 -8.11 -0.58
C HIS A 88 4.97 -9.48 -1.25
N PRO A 89 5.66 -9.63 -2.38
CA PRO A 89 5.65 -10.88 -3.14
C PRO A 89 6.33 -12.09 -2.47
N THR A 90 7.02 -11.90 -1.34
CA THR A 90 7.94 -12.93 -0.81
C THR A 90 8.18 -12.90 0.71
N ASN A 91 8.00 -11.76 1.39
CA ASN A 91 8.38 -11.65 2.81
C ASN A 91 7.24 -11.96 3.78
N GLY A 92 6.05 -12.33 3.27
CA GLY A 92 4.88 -12.66 4.09
C GLY A 92 4.20 -11.46 4.76
N LEU A 93 4.44 -10.23 4.30
CA LEU A 93 3.88 -9.02 4.88
C LEU A 93 2.99 -8.26 3.88
N ALA A 94 1.93 -7.66 4.40
CA ALA A 94 1.15 -6.63 3.72
C ALA A 94 1.33 -5.28 4.42
N TYR A 95 1.56 -4.24 3.63
CA TYR A 95 1.72 -2.86 4.09
C TYR A 95 0.51 -2.04 3.69
N ILE A 96 -0.05 -1.31 4.65
CA ILE A 96 -1.29 -0.56 4.47
C ILE A 96 -1.03 0.91 4.74
N ALA A 97 -1.21 1.74 3.71
CA ALA A 97 -1.17 3.18 3.85
C ALA A 97 -2.48 3.67 4.44
N ASN A 98 -2.40 4.40 5.54
CA ASN A 98 -3.54 4.88 6.30
C ASN A 98 -3.71 6.39 6.13
N ALA A 99 -4.95 6.87 6.01
CA ALA A 99 -5.22 8.30 5.90
C ALA A 99 -4.77 9.10 7.14
N SER A 100 -4.70 8.43 8.30
CA SER A 100 -4.12 8.96 9.55
C SER A 100 -2.61 9.25 9.45
N GLY A 101 -1.95 8.90 8.34
CA GLY A 101 -0.52 9.08 8.14
C GLY A 101 0.33 8.02 8.85
N THR A 102 -0.24 6.85 9.13
CA THR A 102 0.46 5.66 9.60
C THR A 102 0.63 4.61 8.49
N ILE A 103 1.53 3.65 8.70
CA ILE A 103 1.59 2.42 7.93
C ILE A 103 1.26 1.27 8.87
N SER A 104 0.18 0.54 8.59
CA SER A 104 -0.11 -0.72 9.27
C SER A 104 0.56 -1.87 8.55
N ILE A 105 1.07 -2.84 9.31
CA ILE A 105 1.78 -4.01 8.81
C ILE A 105 1.02 -5.24 9.28
N ILE A 106 0.62 -6.07 8.33
CA ILE A 106 -0.10 -7.32 8.57
C ILE A 106 0.81 -8.48 8.17
N ASP A 107 0.89 -9.49 9.03
CA ASP A 107 1.47 -10.79 8.68
C ASP A 107 0.44 -11.58 7.88
N THR A 108 0.79 -12.01 6.66
CA THR A 108 -0.14 -12.68 5.76
C THR A 108 -0.31 -14.17 6.05
N ALA A 109 0.63 -14.78 6.78
CA ALA A 109 0.56 -16.20 7.13
C ALA A 109 -0.43 -16.42 8.27
N VAL A 110 -0.38 -15.56 9.29
CA VAL A 110 -1.29 -15.64 10.44
C VAL A 110 -2.45 -14.64 10.38
N GLN A 111 -2.48 -13.77 9.36
CA GLN A 111 -3.56 -12.80 9.12
C GLN A 111 -3.79 -11.84 10.30
N THR A 112 -2.70 -11.37 10.92
CA THR A 112 -2.78 -10.47 12.08
C THR A 112 -2.07 -9.15 11.84
N LEU A 113 -2.60 -8.09 12.43
CA LEU A 113 -1.91 -6.80 12.53
C LEU A 113 -0.72 -6.95 13.49
N ILE A 114 0.50 -6.81 12.96
CA ILE A 114 1.73 -6.94 13.77
C ILE A 114 2.30 -5.59 14.22
N SER A 115 2.03 -4.51 13.48
CA SER A 115 2.54 -3.18 13.83
C SER A 115 1.77 -2.07 13.14
N THR A 116 1.77 -0.90 13.76
CA THR A 116 1.33 0.36 13.13
C THR A 116 2.39 1.41 13.42
N VAL A 117 2.92 2.03 12.36
CA VAL A 117 4.03 2.99 12.45
C VAL A 117 3.57 4.35 11.99
N LYS A 118 3.70 5.37 12.85
CA LYS A 118 3.44 6.76 12.49
C LYS A 118 4.56 7.28 11.59
N VAL A 119 4.15 7.88 10.47
CA VAL A 119 5.05 8.27 9.39
C VAL A 119 4.96 9.77 9.09
N ALA A 120 3.74 10.27 8.92
CA ALA A 120 3.49 11.65 8.53
C ALA A 120 2.07 12.10 8.92
N SER A 121 1.67 13.28 8.48
CA SER A 121 0.29 13.78 8.66
C SER A 121 -0.70 13.17 7.66
N THR A 122 -0.28 12.87 6.41
CA THR A 122 -1.17 12.38 5.35
C THR A 122 -0.45 11.44 4.37
N LEU A 123 -0.72 10.13 4.46
CA LEU A 123 -0.24 9.15 3.47
C LEU A 123 -1.30 8.92 2.39
N SER A 124 -0.85 8.85 1.13
CA SER A 124 -1.75 8.53 0.01
C SER A 124 -1.41 7.22 -0.67
N VAL A 125 -0.15 7.05 -1.10
CA VAL A 125 0.27 5.87 -1.86
C VAL A 125 1.67 5.41 -1.49
N MET A 126 1.92 4.14 -1.72
CA MET A 126 3.10 3.36 -1.47
C MET A 126 3.44 2.49 -2.69
N ALA A 127 4.72 2.30 -2.94
CA ALA A 127 5.23 1.41 -3.99
C ALA A 127 6.46 0.66 -3.48
N LEU A 128 6.62 -0.59 -3.92
CA LEU A 128 7.86 -1.33 -3.69
C LEU A 128 8.94 -0.85 -4.66
N SER A 129 10.20 -0.83 -4.21
CA SER A 129 11.36 -0.73 -5.09
C SER A 129 11.49 -1.94 -6.02
N PRO A 130 12.24 -1.84 -7.13
CA PRO A 130 12.50 -2.96 -8.03
C PRO A 130 13.06 -4.21 -7.32
N ASP A 131 13.98 -4.00 -6.37
CA ASP A 131 14.57 -5.05 -5.54
C ASP A 131 13.66 -5.49 -4.37
N LYS A 132 12.50 -4.83 -4.21
CA LYS A 132 11.47 -5.07 -3.20
C LYS A 132 11.89 -4.82 -1.75
N ASN A 133 13.08 -4.25 -1.52
CA ASN A 133 13.59 -3.98 -0.17
C ASN A 133 13.11 -2.64 0.42
N TYR A 134 12.39 -1.82 -0.36
CA TYR A 134 11.98 -0.49 0.07
C TYR A 134 10.49 -0.25 -0.20
N LEU A 135 9.82 0.42 0.74
CA LEU A 135 8.54 1.08 0.48
C LEU A 135 8.78 2.55 0.25
N LEU A 136 8.42 3.01 -0.92
CA LEU A 136 8.45 4.41 -1.30
C LEU A 136 7.05 4.95 -1.09
N ASN A 137 6.90 6.10 -0.45
CA ASN A 137 5.59 6.72 -0.30
C ASN A 137 5.61 8.16 -0.79
N HIS A 138 4.45 8.59 -1.27
CA HIS A 138 4.18 10.00 -1.55
C HIS A 138 3.24 10.55 -0.48
N LEU A 139 3.58 11.71 0.07
CA LEU A 139 2.78 12.40 1.08
C LEU A 139 1.99 13.52 0.42
N ARG A 140 0.67 13.49 0.53
CA ARG A 140 -0.20 14.53 -0.04
C ARG A 140 0.09 15.87 0.62
N GLY A 141 0.52 16.86 -0.17
CA GLY A 141 0.88 18.20 0.32
C GLY A 141 2.31 18.30 0.85
N SER A 142 3.10 17.22 0.81
CA SER A 142 4.53 17.27 1.09
C SER A 142 5.33 17.51 -0.17
N MET A 143 6.44 18.19 0.04
CA MET A 143 7.44 18.58 -0.95
C MET A 143 8.65 17.65 -0.95
N CYS A 144 8.60 16.64 -0.08
CA CYS A 144 9.63 15.65 0.11
C CYS A 144 9.09 14.30 -0.33
N GLU A 145 9.92 13.54 -1.06
CA GLU A 145 9.75 12.10 -1.21
C GLU A 145 10.32 11.43 0.05
N HIS A 146 9.47 10.69 0.74
CA HIS A 146 9.86 9.92 1.91
C HIS A 146 10.15 8.49 1.45
N VAL A 147 11.28 7.96 1.90
CA VAL A 147 11.67 6.57 1.62
C VAL A 147 11.72 5.84 2.93
N PHE A 148 10.97 4.74 2.98
CA PHE A 148 10.93 3.85 4.13
C PHE A 148 11.65 2.55 3.77
N PHE A 149 12.70 2.27 4.53
CA PHE A 149 13.36 0.97 4.45
C PHE A 149 12.38 -0.07 4.99
N ILE A 150 12.09 -1.09 4.20
CA ILE A 150 11.43 -2.29 4.69
C ILE A 150 12.52 -3.34 4.84
N ASN A 151 12.96 -3.61 6.06
CA ASN A 151 13.54 -4.91 6.35
C ASN A 151 12.47 -5.82 6.96
N SER A 152 12.75 -7.13 6.97
CA SER A 152 11.89 -8.25 7.38
C SER A 152 11.35 -8.19 8.83
N ILE A 153 11.49 -7.06 9.55
CA ILE A 153 11.23 -6.94 10.99
C ILE A 153 10.52 -5.63 11.36
N ALA A 154 9.63 -5.12 10.50
CA ALA A 154 8.76 -3.98 10.82
C ALA A 154 9.50 -2.68 11.23
N LYS A 155 10.81 -2.58 10.98
CA LYS A 155 11.59 -1.38 11.26
C LYS A 155 11.61 -0.49 10.04
N ILE A 156 10.71 0.49 10.05
CA ILE A 156 10.75 1.60 9.10
C ILE A 156 11.86 2.57 9.52
N ARG A 157 12.95 2.64 8.73
CA ARG A 157 13.88 3.79 8.80
C ARG A 157 13.37 4.89 7.89
N HIS A 158 13.26 6.10 8.41
CA HIS A 158 12.84 7.28 7.66
C HIS A 158 14.05 7.96 7.02
N GLY A 159 14.12 7.94 5.68
CA GLY A 159 15.04 8.75 4.89
C GLY A 159 14.28 9.82 4.09
N THR A 160 14.93 10.97 3.86
CA THR A 160 14.46 11.95 2.86
C THR A 160 15.34 11.84 1.62
N VAL A 161 14.73 11.69 0.45
CA VAL A 161 15.49 11.73 -0.82
C VAL A 161 15.62 13.19 -1.25
N ARG A 162 16.87 13.64 -1.44
CA ARG A 162 17.18 14.94 -2.06
C ARG A 162 17.63 14.72 -3.49
N ARG A 163 17.02 15.43 -4.45
CA ARG A 163 17.56 15.49 -5.82
C ARG A 163 18.96 16.13 -5.80
N LYS A 164 19.91 15.50 -6.50
CA LYS A 164 21.21 16.11 -6.78
C LYS A 164 21.05 17.03 -7.99
N ASN A 165 21.06 18.34 -7.79
CA ASN A 165 21.19 19.26 -8.92
C ASN A 165 22.60 19.09 -9.52
N LYS A 166 22.71 19.03 -10.85
CA LYS A 166 24.02 19.05 -11.52
C LYS A 166 24.77 20.32 -11.05
N GLY A 167 25.84 20.13 -10.27
CA GLY A 167 26.76 21.19 -9.87
C GLY A 167 26.75 21.63 -8.40
N SER A 168 25.88 21.13 -7.52
CA SER A 168 25.88 21.56 -6.09
C SER A 168 26.49 20.53 -5.14
N ARG A 169 27.42 20.98 -4.28
CA ARG A 169 27.93 20.21 -3.14
C ARG A 169 26.83 20.07 -2.09
N VAL A 170 26.55 18.83 -1.68
CA VAL A 170 25.55 18.51 -0.65
C VAL A 170 26.03 19.08 0.69
N LYS A 171 25.41 20.17 1.18
CA LYS A 171 25.53 20.60 2.57
C LYS A 171 24.48 19.89 3.42
N HIS A 172 24.92 19.22 4.47
CA HIS A 172 24.06 18.68 5.51
C HIS A 172 23.53 19.86 6.34
N SER A 173 22.24 20.17 6.20
CA SER A 173 21.53 21.01 7.16
C SER A 173 20.06 20.65 7.13
N ALA A 174 19.49 20.56 8.33
CA ALA A 174 18.11 20.25 8.61
C ALA A 174 17.19 21.42 8.19
N THR A 175 15.94 21.04 7.92
CA THR A 175 14.73 21.88 7.87
C THR A 175 14.41 22.67 6.58
N HIS A 176 13.12 22.53 6.21
CA HIS A 176 12.29 23.26 5.23
C HIS A 176 12.47 22.97 3.73
N CYS A 177 11.46 22.31 3.14
CA CYS A 177 11.27 22.21 1.68
C CYS A 177 10.00 23.00 1.29
N LEU A 178 10.16 23.94 0.35
CA LEU A 178 9.15 24.88 -0.17
C LEU A 178 8.92 24.70 -1.69
N THR A 179 7.68 25.06 -2.10
CA THR A 179 7.04 25.26 -3.43
C THR A 179 6.71 24.12 -4.45
N ASN A 180 5.42 23.76 -4.50
CA ASN A 180 4.56 23.33 -5.63
C ASN A 180 5.14 22.54 -6.82
N SER A 181 4.84 21.23 -6.90
CA SER A 181 4.54 20.47 -8.14
C SER A 181 4.15 19.02 -7.83
N ILE A 182 3.17 18.47 -8.55
CA ILE A 182 2.70 17.07 -8.47
C ILE A 182 3.61 16.21 -9.38
N TYR A 183 4.20 15.14 -8.87
CA TYR A 183 5.03 14.23 -9.68
C TYR A 183 4.69 12.75 -9.43
N HIS A 184 4.73 11.96 -10.51
CA HIS A 184 4.71 10.50 -10.49
C HIS A 184 6.12 9.96 -10.17
N VAL A 185 6.23 9.04 -9.21
CA VAL A 185 7.50 8.35 -8.91
C VAL A 185 7.73 7.27 -9.96
N ILE A 186 8.74 7.45 -10.82
CA ILE A 186 9.24 6.43 -11.76
C ILE A 186 10.59 5.97 -11.24
N VAL A 187 10.68 4.72 -10.76
CA VAL A 187 11.97 4.11 -10.39
C VAL A 187 12.55 3.44 -11.63
N ARG A 188 13.65 3.98 -12.16
CA ARG A 188 14.48 3.30 -13.16
C ARG A 188 15.74 2.79 -12.49
N ASP A 189 16.05 1.52 -12.74
CA ASP A 189 17.36 0.96 -12.43
C ASP A 189 18.42 1.72 -13.22
N HIS A 190 19.25 2.51 -12.53
CA HIS A 190 20.55 2.88 -13.06
C HIS A 190 21.56 1.89 -12.52
N LEU A 191 21.63 0.72 -13.17
CA LEU A 191 22.90 0.02 -13.31
C LEU A 191 23.81 0.93 -14.12
N VAL A 192 24.73 1.62 -13.45
CA VAL A 192 25.93 2.14 -14.10
C VAL A 192 27.08 1.30 -13.57
N LYS A 193 27.78 0.68 -14.52
CA LYS A 193 28.95 -0.18 -14.38
C LYS A 193 30.04 0.44 -13.51
#